data_AF-A0A0S7YP98-F1
#
_entry.id   AF-A0A0S7YP98-F1
#
_cell.length_a   1.000
_cell.length_b   1.000
_cell.length_c   1.000
_cell.angle_alpha   90.00
_cell.angle_beta   90.00
_cell.angle_gamma   90.00
#
_symmetry.space_group_name_H-M   'P 1'
#
loop_
_entity.id
_entity.type
_entity.pdbx_description
1 polymer ?
#
loop_
_entity_poly.entity_id
_entity_poly.type
_entity_poly.pdbx_seq_one_letter_code
_entity_poly.pdbx_strand_id
1 'polypeptide(L)'
;MTRQARAIACFIVLLLTALMLRPPGCRAAVVVFDRVTGVGRPVFLKAVTRGLIFTKGGRRVAIRIDGGPPVETLSGADGAAFLKYHPDKPGLRTVTAVSEGEEGSGTLLVLEPDEAVIVIGIEGGLQKGLFPEEKRRATREVLSSLSRTYRLVYLTRWIGVGLVKTLLAKHQFPQSVVLSWRGESVFKQMENSGVRVAAVIGSASLLQAAPDSIENRFTFDENHASAIGSWEEICKALQDGSEKADRPSCGKNPSRPEP
;
A
#
# COMPACT_ATOMS: atom_id res chain seq x y z
N MET A 1 26.05 -23.90 -46.46
CA MET A 1 25.51 -23.61 -45.10
C MET A 1 25.16 -24.92 -44.42
N THR A 2 25.70 -25.17 -43.23
CA THR A 2 25.46 -26.39 -42.45
C THR A 2 24.00 -26.45 -41.96
N ARG A 3 23.47 -27.66 -41.72
CA ARG A 3 22.11 -27.85 -41.19
C ARG A 3 21.86 -27.06 -39.89
N GLN A 4 22.89 -26.88 -39.06
CA GLN A 4 22.85 -26.03 -37.87
C GLN A 4 22.55 -24.55 -38.17
N ALA A 5 23.17 -23.96 -39.19
CA ALA A 5 22.94 -22.56 -39.54
C ALA A 5 21.48 -22.30 -39.98
N ARG A 6 20.83 -23.28 -40.63
CA ARG A 6 19.42 -23.20 -41.00
C ARG A 6 18.47 -23.33 -39.81
N ALA A 7 18.80 -24.22 -38.86
CA ALA A 7 18.01 -24.39 -37.64
C ALA A 7 18.06 -23.14 -36.75
N ILE A 8 19.25 -22.52 -36.60
CA ILE A 8 19.42 -21.28 -35.85
C ILE A 8 18.67 -20.12 -36.51
N ALA A 9 18.78 -19.97 -37.84
CA ALA A 9 18.04 -18.94 -38.56
C ALA A 9 16.51 -19.13 -38.42
N CYS A 10 16.03 -20.37 -38.51
CA CYS A 10 14.60 -20.67 -38.34
C CYS A 10 14.12 -20.36 -36.92
N PHE A 11 14.92 -20.69 -35.89
CA PHE A 11 14.61 -20.36 -34.49
C PHE A 11 14.60 -18.85 -34.24
N ILE A 12 15.55 -18.09 -34.80
CA ILE A 12 15.59 -16.62 -34.69
C ILE A 12 14.37 -16.01 -35.38
N VAL A 13 14.00 -16.50 -36.56
CA VAL A 13 12.81 -16.02 -37.27
C VAL A 13 11.55 -16.35 -36.48
N LEU A 14 11.40 -17.57 -35.94
CA LEU A 14 10.27 -17.95 -35.09
C LEU A 14 10.19 -17.11 -33.82
N LEU A 15 11.32 -16.84 -33.17
CA LEU A 15 11.40 -15.99 -31.98
C LEU A 15 11.03 -14.53 -32.30
N LEU A 16 11.55 -13.97 -33.40
CA LEU A 16 11.20 -12.62 -33.87
C LEU A 16 9.74 -12.52 -34.28
N THR A 17 9.20 -13.55 -34.95
CA THR A 17 7.80 -13.60 -35.35
C THR A 17 6.89 -13.70 -34.12
N ALA A 18 7.23 -14.54 -33.15
CA ALA A 18 6.53 -14.61 -31.86
C ALA A 18 6.59 -13.29 -31.06
N LEU A 19 7.70 -12.54 -31.18
CA LEU A 19 7.84 -11.21 -30.56
C LEU A 19 7.00 -10.13 -31.26
N MET A 20 6.71 -10.31 -32.56
CA MET A 20 5.88 -9.40 -33.37
C MET A 20 4.38 -9.72 -33.30
N LEU A 21 4.00 -10.98 -33.01
CA LEU A 21 2.62 -11.33 -32.62
C LEU A 21 2.34 -10.81 -31.20
N ARG A 22 2.19 -9.49 -31.06
CA ARG A 22 1.76 -8.90 -29.80
C ARG A 22 0.26 -9.18 -29.60
N PRO A 23 -0.16 -9.68 -28.43
CA PRO A 23 -1.58 -9.78 -28.12
C PRO A 23 -2.20 -8.37 -28.18
N PRO A 24 -3.37 -8.22 -28.84
CA PRO A 24 -4.13 -6.98 -28.81
C PRO A 24 -4.63 -6.77 -27.38
N GLY A 25 -3.95 -5.89 -26.63
CA GLY A 25 -4.21 -5.68 -25.21
C GLY A 25 -3.01 -5.12 -24.43
N CYS A 26 -1.79 -5.20 -24.96
CA CYS A 26 -0.65 -4.43 -24.44
C CYS A 26 -0.68 -2.98 -24.97
N ARG A 27 -1.82 -2.30 -24.79
CA ARG A 27 -1.91 -0.87 -25.04
C ARG A 27 -1.51 -0.10 -23.78
N ALA A 28 -1.20 1.16 -23.99
CA ALA A 28 -0.60 2.10 -23.06
C ALA A 28 -1.35 2.15 -21.70
N ALA A 29 -0.75 1.66 -20.60
CA ALA A 29 -1.43 1.58 -19.31
C ALA A 29 -1.57 2.95 -18.61
N VAL A 30 -2.75 3.22 -18.04
CA VAL A 30 -2.91 4.25 -17.00
C VAL A 30 -2.64 3.59 -15.65
N VAL A 31 -1.75 4.18 -14.85
CA VAL A 31 -1.43 3.68 -13.50
C VAL A 31 -1.89 4.68 -12.47
N VAL A 32 -2.80 4.28 -11.59
CA VAL A 32 -3.24 5.10 -10.46
C VAL A 32 -2.54 4.61 -9.19
N PHE A 33 -1.99 5.54 -8.42
CA PHE A 33 -1.23 5.20 -7.21
C PHE A 33 -2.11 5.34 -5.96
N ASP A 34 -2.04 4.33 -5.10
CA ASP A 34 -2.75 4.33 -3.83
C ASP A 34 -2.29 5.49 -2.92
N ARG A 35 -3.18 5.94 -2.04
CA ARG A 35 -2.97 7.06 -1.11
C ARG A 35 -3.63 6.82 0.23
N VAL A 36 -3.09 7.43 1.28
CA VAL A 36 -3.70 7.48 2.61
C VAL A 36 -3.74 8.93 3.09
N THR A 37 -4.83 9.32 3.74
CA THR A 37 -5.01 10.66 4.32
C THR A 37 -6.10 10.65 5.39
N GLY A 38 -6.24 11.71 6.17
CA GLY A 38 -7.37 11.92 7.07
C GLY A 38 -8.52 12.70 6.42
N VAL A 39 -9.72 12.61 7.00
CA VAL A 39 -10.85 13.48 6.62
C VAL A 39 -10.45 14.96 6.73
N GLY A 40 -10.86 15.75 5.73
CA GLY A 40 -10.57 17.19 5.66
C GLY A 40 -9.12 17.54 5.28
N ARG A 41 -8.23 16.54 5.15
CA ARG A 41 -6.83 16.77 4.76
C ARG A 41 -6.67 16.64 3.25
N PRO A 42 -6.09 17.65 2.56
CA PRO A 42 -5.88 17.57 1.13
C PRO A 42 -4.91 16.45 0.76
N VAL A 43 -5.24 15.72 -0.30
CA VAL A 43 -4.39 14.67 -0.87
C VAL A 43 -4.24 14.84 -2.38
N PHE A 44 -3.05 14.57 -2.90
CA PHE A 44 -2.81 14.53 -4.34
C PHE A 44 -2.98 13.11 -4.87
N LEU A 45 -4.07 12.89 -5.60
CA LEU A 45 -4.28 11.70 -6.41
C LEU A 45 -3.37 11.77 -7.62
N LYS A 46 -2.62 10.69 -7.88
CA LYS A 46 -1.66 10.63 -8.99
C LYS A 46 -2.07 9.52 -9.95
N ALA A 47 -2.19 9.88 -11.22
CA ALA A 47 -2.24 8.96 -12.33
C ALA A 47 -0.99 9.14 -13.20
N VAL A 48 -0.48 8.07 -13.79
CA VAL A 48 0.62 8.12 -14.77
C VAL A 48 0.19 7.43 -16.04
N THR A 49 0.27 8.15 -17.15
CA THR A 49 0.03 7.63 -18.50
C THR A 49 1.32 7.00 -19.02
N ARG A 50 1.30 5.69 -19.28
CA ARG A 50 2.46 4.93 -19.78
C ARG A 50 2.21 4.44 -21.19
N GLY A 51 3.18 4.62 -22.08
CA GLY A 51 3.32 3.82 -23.29
C GLY A 51 3.96 2.47 -23.01
N LEU A 52 4.39 1.78 -24.06
CA LEU A 52 4.95 0.43 -23.94
C LEU A 52 6.30 0.40 -23.19
N ILE A 53 7.11 1.46 -23.32
CA ILE A 53 8.47 1.54 -22.75
C ILE A 53 8.71 2.87 -22.02
N PHE A 54 7.95 3.91 -22.33
CA PHE A 54 8.13 5.27 -21.80
C PHE A 54 6.81 5.85 -21.29
N THR A 55 6.87 6.84 -20.40
CA THR A 55 5.68 7.61 -20.04
C THR A 55 5.22 8.50 -21.21
N LYS A 56 3.93 8.81 -21.24
CA LYS A 56 3.31 9.65 -22.27
C LYS A 56 2.82 10.95 -21.64
N GLY A 57 3.55 12.04 -21.82
CA GLY A 57 3.11 13.37 -21.36
C GLY A 57 2.07 14.04 -22.25
N GLY A 58 1.49 15.13 -21.75
CA GLY A 58 0.55 15.99 -22.48
C GLY A 58 -0.80 15.33 -22.77
N ARG A 59 -1.20 14.34 -21.97
CA ARG A 59 -2.43 13.56 -22.18
C ARG A 59 -3.55 14.10 -21.29
N ARG A 60 -4.78 14.11 -21.81
CA ARG A 60 -5.97 14.34 -20.99
C ARG A 60 -6.24 13.11 -20.14
N VAL A 61 -6.38 13.32 -18.84
CA VAL A 61 -6.68 12.28 -17.87
C VAL A 61 -7.95 12.66 -17.13
N ALA A 62 -8.97 11.80 -17.22
CA ALA A 62 -10.21 11.93 -16.47
C ALA A 62 -10.13 11.06 -15.21
N ILE A 63 -10.12 11.69 -14.03
CA ILE A 63 -10.03 11.01 -12.73
C ILE A 63 -11.41 10.98 -12.07
N ARG A 64 -11.84 9.82 -11.56
CA ARG A 64 -13.08 9.63 -10.80
C ARG A 64 -12.78 9.08 -9.41
N ILE A 65 -13.59 9.49 -8.43
CA ILE A 65 -13.61 8.94 -7.07
C ILE A 65 -14.96 8.24 -6.88
N ASP A 66 -14.95 6.97 -6.49
CA ASP A 66 -16.14 6.13 -6.26
C ASP A 66 -17.16 6.12 -7.41
N GLY A 67 -16.67 6.15 -8.67
CA GLY A 67 -17.54 6.18 -9.85
C GLY A 67 -18.30 7.50 -10.06
N GLY A 68 -17.99 8.53 -9.28
CA GLY A 68 -18.54 9.87 -9.44
C GLY A 68 -18.13 10.56 -10.76
N PRO A 69 -18.53 11.83 -10.95
CA PRO A 69 -18.23 12.58 -12.17
C PRO A 69 -16.72 12.71 -12.39
N PRO A 70 -16.24 12.60 -13.65
CA PRO A 70 -14.82 12.74 -13.94
C PRO A 70 -14.37 14.19 -13.76
N VAL A 71 -13.19 14.35 -13.16
CA VAL A 71 -12.44 15.61 -13.15
C VAL A 71 -11.30 15.48 -14.16
N GLU A 72 -11.30 16.33 -15.17
CA GLU A 72 -10.26 16.33 -16.19
C GLU A 72 -9.02 17.11 -15.75
N THR A 73 -7.85 16.57 -16.06
CA THR A 73 -6.56 17.22 -15.87
C THR A 73 -5.62 16.84 -17.03
N LEU A 74 -4.49 17.55 -17.16
CA LEU A 74 -3.46 17.24 -18.15
C LEU A 74 -2.27 16.59 -17.46
N SER A 75 -1.74 15.52 -18.04
CA SER A 75 -0.46 14.97 -17.62
C SER A 75 0.69 15.90 -18.05
N GLY A 76 1.67 16.07 -17.16
CA GLY A 76 2.90 16.79 -17.46
C GLY A 76 3.77 16.07 -18.49
N ALA A 77 4.91 16.65 -18.86
CA ALA A 77 5.85 16.03 -19.81
C ALA A 77 6.36 14.64 -19.33
N ASP A 78 6.40 14.42 -18.02
CA ASP A 78 6.77 13.16 -17.37
C ASP A 78 5.64 12.10 -17.42
N GLY A 79 4.47 12.44 -17.94
CA GLY A 79 3.27 11.60 -17.98
C GLY A 79 2.52 11.52 -16.66
N ALA A 80 2.87 12.32 -15.64
CA ALA A 80 2.14 12.36 -14.39
C ALA A 80 1.00 13.39 -14.44
N ALA A 81 -0.20 12.95 -14.07
CA ALA A 81 -1.36 13.81 -13.84
C ALA A 81 -1.70 13.81 -12.35
N PHE A 82 -2.02 14.99 -11.83
CA PHE A 82 -2.34 15.19 -10.41
C PHE A 82 -3.72 15.83 -10.26
N LEU A 83 -4.46 15.38 -9.25
CA LEU A 83 -5.71 15.99 -8.79
C LEU A 83 -5.61 16.21 -7.28
N LYS A 84 -5.75 17.47 -6.84
CA LYS A 84 -5.89 17.80 -5.43
C LYS A 84 -7.32 17.49 -4.99
N TYR A 85 -7.49 16.58 -4.05
CA TYR A 85 -8.77 16.13 -3.54
C TYR A 85 -8.89 16.41 -2.03
N HIS A 86 -10.06 16.83 -1.57
CA HIS A 86 -10.36 17.06 -0.15
C HIS A 86 -11.46 16.08 0.26
N PRO A 87 -11.11 14.95 0.91
CA PRO A 87 -12.09 13.97 1.32
C PRO A 87 -12.93 14.50 2.49
N ASP A 88 -14.23 14.31 2.39
CA ASP A 88 -15.24 14.73 3.38
C ASP A 88 -15.77 13.56 4.22
N LYS A 89 -15.63 12.32 3.73
CA LYS A 89 -16.04 11.10 4.46
C LYS A 89 -14.92 10.07 4.50
N PRO A 90 -14.78 9.35 5.63
CA PRO A 90 -13.80 8.30 5.82
C PRO A 90 -14.11 7.07 4.97
N GLY A 91 -13.19 6.11 4.98
CA GLY A 91 -13.34 4.81 4.35
C GLY A 91 -12.40 4.56 3.19
N LEU A 92 -12.55 3.38 2.58
CA LEU A 92 -11.77 2.93 1.43
C LEU A 92 -12.47 3.36 0.15
N ARG A 93 -11.83 4.25 -0.60
CA ARG A 93 -12.35 4.89 -1.81
C ARG A 93 -11.68 4.31 -3.05
N THR A 94 -12.44 4.09 -4.12
CA THR A 94 -11.88 3.69 -5.41
C THR A 94 -11.54 4.93 -6.23
N VAL A 95 -10.31 5.01 -6.73
CA VAL A 95 -9.88 6.07 -7.64
C VAL A 95 -9.62 5.44 -9.01
N THR A 96 -10.38 5.85 -10.03
CA THR A 96 -10.14 5.42 -11.41
C THR A 96 -9.64 6.59 -12.24
N ALA A 97 -8.79 6.29 -13.23
CA ALA A 97 -8.31 7.28 -14.19
C ALA A 97 -8.39 6.70 -15.59
N VAL A 98 -8.90 7.49 -16.52
CA VAL A 98 -9.04 7.13 -17.94
C VAL A 98 -8.29 8.12 -18.82
N SER A 99 -7.54 7.62 -19.79
CA SER A 99 -6.85 8.42 -20.82
C SER A 99 -6.80 7.63 -22.12
N GLU A 100 -7.24 8.22 -23.23
CA GLU A 100 -7.16 7.61 -24.58
C GLU A 100 -7.76 6.19 -24.69
N GLY A 101 -8.83 5.91 -23.94
CA GLY A 101 -9.50 4.61 -23.93
C GLY A 101 -8.87 3.58 -22.98
N GLU A 102 -7.81 3.96 -22.26
CA GLU A 102 -7.10 3.12 -21.30
C GLU A 102 -7.48 3.52 -19.88
N GLU A 103 -7.67 2.54 -19.00
CA GLU A 103 -8.11 2.75 -17.62
C GLU A 103 -7.13 2.14 -16.61
N GLY A 104 -6.96 2.83 -15.49
CA GLY A 104 -6.27 2.33 -14.32
C GLY A 104 -7.07 2.61 -13.06
N SER A 105 -6.86 1.79 -12.03
CA SER A 105 -7.49 1.97 -10.72
C SER A 105 -6.49 1.91 -9.57
N GLY A 106 -6.78 2.70 -8.54
CA GLY A 106 -6.03 2.79 -7.30
C GLY A 106 -7.00 2.97 -6.14
N THR A 107 -6.45 3.00 -4.94
CA THR A 107 -7.23 3.02 -3.70
C THR A 107 -6.81 4.20 -2.84
N LEU A 108 -7.77 4.96 -2.34
CA LEU A 108 -7.55 6.02 -1.36
C LEU A 108 -8.15 5.56 -0.03
N LEU A 109 -7.32 5.45 1.01
CA LEU A 109 -7.77 5.24 2.39
C LEU A 109 -7.93 6.60 3.07
N VAL A 110 -9.15 6.92 3.48
CA VAL A 110 -9.46 8.13 4.26
C VAL A 110 -9.76 7.73 5.70
N LEU A 111 -9.01 8.29 6.65
CA LEU A 111 -9.11 7.97 8.07
C LEU A 111 -9.96 8.98 8.83
N GLU A 112 -10.70 8.51 9.83
CA GLU A 112 -11.22 9.35 10.89
C GLU A 112 -10.08 9.87 11.80
N PRO A 113 -10.26 11.00 12.52
CA PRO A 113 -9.20 11.58 13.36
C PRO A 113 -8.64 10.63 14.44
N ASP A 114 -9.49 9.77 14.98
CA ASP A 114 -9.23 8.80 16.05
C ASP A 114 -8.93 7.39 15.54
N GLU A 115 -8.94 7.17 14.23
CA GLU A 115 -8.40 5.95 13.63
C GLU A 115 -6.87 5.99 13.60
N ALA A 116 -6.26 4.81 13.74
CA ALA A 116 -4.82 4.62 13.58
C ALA A 116 -4.53 3.49 12.59
N VAL A 117 -3.37 3.55 11.95
CA VAL A 117 -2.94 2.54 10.99
C VAL A 117 -1.89 1.59 11.55
N ILE A 118 -1.92 0.35 11.09
CA ILE A 118 -0.78 -0.58 11.17
C ILE A 118 -0.11 -0.62 9.80
N VAL A 119 1.17 -0.30 9.76
CA VAL A 119 1.97 -0.34 8.55
C VAL A 119 2.66 -1.70 8.43
N ILE A 120 2.40 -2.41 7.34
CA ILE A 120 2.85 -3.80 7.13
C ILE A 120 3.73 -3.87 5.88
N GLY A 121 5.01 -4.16 6.05
CA GLY A 121 5.91 -4.50 4.95
C GLY A 121 5.55 -5.85 4.33
N ILE A 122 5.37 -5.88 3.01
CA ILE A 122 5.14 -7.11 2.24
C ILE A 122 6.41 -7.96 2.26
N GLU A 123 7.55 -7.37 1.90
CA GLU A 123 8.84 -8.06 1.85
C GLU A 123 9.37 -8.26 3.29
N GLY A 124 9.31 -9.51 3.76
CA GLY A 124 9.65 -9.90 5.12
C GLY A 124 8.62 -10.85 5.71
N GLY A 125 8.12 -10.54 6.90
CA GLY A 125 7.16 -11.37 7.64
C GLY A 125 5.91 -11.75 6.86
N LEU A 126 5.34 -10.79 6.10
CA LEU A 126 4.12 -11.07 5.35
C LEU A 126 4.40 -11.97 4.16
N GLN A 127 5.52 -11.81 3.46
CA GLN A 127 5.94 -12.75 2.41
C GLN A 127 6.15 -14.17 2.96
N LYS A 128 6.76 -14.32 4.13
CA LYS A 128 6.86 -15.61 4.85
C LYS A 128 5.48 -16.13 5.29
N GLY A 129 4.52 -15.24 5.57
CA GLY A 129 3.12 -15.60 5.88
C GLY A 129 2.31 -15.97 4.64
N LEU A 130 2.66 -15.44 3.46
CA LEU A 130 1.96 -15.72 2.20
C LEU A 130 2.20 -17.16 1.69
N PHE A 131 3.23 -17.84 2.18
CA PHE A 131 3.59 -19.21 1.82
C PHE A 131 4.23 -19.93 3.02
N PRO A 132 3.84 -21.16 3.43
CA PRO A 132 2.81 -22.10 2.92
C PRO A 132 1.37 -21.82 3.40
N GLU A 133 0.38 -22.61 2.96
CA GLU A 133 -1.07 -22.36 3.15
C GLU A 133 -1.51 -22.22 4.61
N GLU A 134 -1.00 -23.05 5.51
CA GLU A 134 -1.31 -22.99 6.94
C GLU A 134 -0.94 -21.62 7.53
N LYS A 135 0.31 -21.18 7.29
CA LYS A 135 0.78 -19.84 7.69
C LYS A 135 -0.07 -18.74 7.07
N ARG A 136 -0.51 -18.91 5.83
CA ARG A 136 -1.36 -17.95 5.13
C ARG A 136 -2.73 -17.78 5.79
N ARG A 137 -3.35 -18.89 6.20
CA ARG A 137 -4.64 -18.88 6.91
C ARG A 137 -4.52 -18.15 8.24
N ALA A 138 -3.54 -18.55 9.06
CA ALA A 138 -3.27 -17.92 10.35
C ALA A 138 -2.98 -16.42 10.21
N THR A 139 -2.10 -16.05 9.28
CA THR A 139 -1.77 -14.64 9.01
C THR A 139 -3.02 -13.85 8.58
N ARG A 140 -3.86 -14.41 7.71
CA ARG A 140 -5.10 -13.75 7.27
C ARG A 140 -6.06 -13.54 8.43
N GLU A 141 -6.24 -14.53 9.29
CA GLU A 141 -7.13 -14.44 10.45
C GLU A 141 -6.67 -13.34 11.42
N VAL A 142 -5.36 -13.30 11.73
CA VAL A 142 -4.77 -12.23 12.55
C VAL A 142 -4.98 -10.86 11.91
N LEU A 143 -4.64 -10.70 10.63
CA LEU A 143 -4.81 -9.41 9.96
C LEU A 143 -6.28 -9.00 9.86
N SER A 144 -7.20 -9.94 9.68
CA SER A 144 -8.64 -9.68 9.69
C SER A 144 -9.11 -9.21 11.07
N SER A 145 -8.58 -9.80 12.14
CA SER A 145 -8.84 -9.36 13.51
C SER A 145 -8.32 -7.93 13.73
N LEU A 146 -7.05 -7.68 13.41
CA LEU A 146 -6.43 -6.37 13.54
C LEU A 146 -7.15 -5.30 12.72
N SER A 147 -7.68 -5.65 11.54
CA SER A 147 -8.42 -4.71 10.67
C SER A 147 -9.74 -4.19 11.26
N ARG A 148 -10.25 -4.83 12.33
CA ARG A 148 -11.46 -4.36 13.04
C ARG A 148 -11.19 -3.16 13.94
N THR A 149 -9.94 -3.00 14.37
CA THR A 149 -9.53 -1.96 15.32
C THR A 149 -8.62 -0.93 14.64
N TYR A 150 -7.75 -1.39 13.75
CA TYR A 150 -6.80 -0.56 13.03
C TYR A 150 -7.05 -0.62 11.54
N ARG A 151 -6.74 0.46 10.83
CA ARG A 151 -6.66 0.40 9.36
C ARG A 151 -5.32 -0.17 8.95
N LEU A 152 -5.30 -1.09 7.99
CA LEU A 152 -4.04 -1.67 7.53
C LEU A 152 -3.46 -0.79 6.41
N VAL A 153 -2.14 -0.64 6.35
CA VAL A 153 -1.45 -0.05 5.20
C VAL A 153 -0.32 -0.97 4.79
N TYR A 154 -0.37 -1.49 3.57
CA TYR A 154 0.67 -2.37 3.06
C TYR A 154 1.77 -1.57 2.39
N LEU A 155 3.03 -1.93 2.63
CA LEU A 155 4.20 -1.32 2.00
C LEU A 155 4.97 -2.35 1.19
N THR A 156 5.27 -2.04 -0.06
CA THR A 156 6.08 -2.90 -0.92
C THR A 156 7.29 -2.15 -1.48
N ARG A 157 8.47 -2.78 -1.46
CA ARG A 157 9.73 -2.21 -1.94
C ARG A 157 10.07 -2.62 -3.36
N TRP A 158 9.96 -3.91 -3.69
CA TRP A 158 10.44 -4.46 -4.96
C TRP A 158 9.32 -5.08 -5.76
N ILE A 159 8.32 -5.65 -5.09
CA ILE A 159 7.18 -6.24 -5.76
C ILE A 159 6.31 -5.09 -6.30
N GLY A 160 5.89 -5.19 -7.56
CA GLY A 160 5.01 -4.19 -8.14
C GLY A 160 3.70 -4.08 -7.35
N VAL A 161 3.25 -2.86 -7.04
CA VAL A 161 2.01 -2.59 -6.31
C VAL A 161 0.82 -3.37 -6.87
N GLY A 162 0.68 -3.44 -8.20
CA GLY A 162 -0.37 -4.22 -8.85
C GLY A 162 -0.32 -5.71 -8.52
N LEU A 163 0.88 -6.32 -8.54
CA LEU A 163 1.06 -7.74 -8.20
C LEU A 163 0.72 -8.01 -6.73
N VAL A 164 1.13 -7.12 -5.82
CA VAL A 164 0.80 -7.23 -4.40
C VAL A 164 -0.72 -7.16 -4.20
N LYS A 165 -1.41 -6.20 -4.82
CA LYS A 165 -2.88 -6.08 -4.73
C LYS A 165 -3.57 -7.34 -5.24
N THR A 166 -3.14 -7.88 -6.39
CA THR A 166 -3.66 -9.14 -6.93
C THR A 166 -3.41 -10.31 -5.97
N LEU A 167 -2.23 -10.39 -5.36
CA LEU A 167 -1.88 -11.47 -4.44
C LEU A 167 -2.70 -11.42 -3.13
N LEU A 168 -2.83 -10.23 -2.54
CA LEU A 168 -3.65 -9.99 -1.34
C LEU A 168 -5.11 -10.37 -1.62
N ALA A 169 -5.67 -9.92 -2.75
CA ALA A 169 -7.04 -10.24 -3.14
C ALA A 169 -7.23 -11.73 -3.40
N LYS A 170 -6.32 -12.37 -4.16
CA LYS A 170 -6.35 -13.81 -4.46
C LYS A 170 -6.40 -14.67 -3.20
N HIS A 171 -5.72 -14.23 -2.14
CA HIS A 171 -5.63 -14.94 -0.88
C HIS A 171 -6.58 -14.42 0.21
N GLN A 172 -7.50 -13.51 -0.15
CA GLN A 172 -8.53 -12.96 0.73
C GLN A 172 -7.96 -12.25 1.97
N PHE A 173 -6.80 -11.62 1.84
CA PHE A 173 -6.32 -10.71 2.88
C PHE A 173 -7.23 -9.48 2.96
N PRO A 174 -7.31 -8.81 4.13
CA PRO A 174 -8.08 -7.58 4.26
C PRO A 174 -7.68 -6.56 3.18
N GLN A 175 -8.68 -6.01 2.51
CA GLN A 175 -8.43 -5.02 1.47
C GLN A 175 -7.95 -3.71 2.10
N SER A 176 -6.89 -3.15 1.52
CA SER A 176 -6.45 -1.80 1.86
C SER A 176 -5.53 -1.23 0.78
N VAL A 177 -4.93 -0.08 1.07
CA VAL A 177 -3.94 0.59 0.24
C VAL A 177 -2.59 -0.13 0.27
N VAL A 178 -1.93 -0.17 -0.89
CA VAL A 178 -0.58 -0.69 -1.06
C VAL A 178 0.32 0.44 -1.56
N LEU A 179 1.21 0.94 -0.70
CA LEU A 179 2.13 2.02 -1.04
C LEU A 179 3.51 1.47 -1.41
N SER A 180 4.21 2.16 -2.30
CA SER A 180 5.61 1.87 -2.58
C SER A 180 6.50 2.43 -1.47
N TRP A 181 7.41 1.61 -0.95
CA TRP A 181 8.42 2.02 0.02
C TRP A 181 9.40 3.02 -0.61
N ARG A 182 9.61 4.16 0.07
CA ARG A 182 10.52 5.24 -0.35
C ARG A 182 11.37 5.75 0.80
N GLY A 183 11.75 4.86 1.72
CA GLY A 183 12.41 5.25 2.96
C GLY A 183 11.47 6.02 3.91
N GLU A 184 12.08 6.78 4.81
CA GLU A 184 11.40 7.61 5.83
C GLU A 184 10.34 8.57 5.25
N SER A 185 10.46 8.95 3.98
CA SER A 185 9.54 9.87 3.32
C SER A 185 8.08 9.40 3.36
N VAL A 186 7.83 8.08 3.42
CA VAL A 186 6.46 7.55 3.51
C VAL A 186 5.83 7.88 4.86
N PHE A 187 6.60 7.81 5.95
CA PHE A 187 6.11 8.12 7.30
C PHE A 187 5.89 9.62 7.47
N LYS A 188 6.82 10.45 6.97
CA LYS A 188 6.64 11.90 6.91
C LYS A 188 5.40 12.29 6.10
N GLN A 189 5.14 11.59 4.99
CA GLN A 189 3.93 11.83 4.20
C GLN A 189 2.65 11.44 4.96
N MET A 190 2.66 10.32 5.68
CA MET A 190 1.55 9.89 6.53
C MET A 190 1.26 10.91 7.64
N GLU A 191 2.28 11.31 8.38
CA GLU A 191 2.19 12.31 9.44
C GLU A 191 1.63 13.64 8.92
N ASN A 192 2.18 14.17 7.82
CA ASN A 192 1.69 15.40 7.18
C ASN A 192 0.24 15.28 6.69
N SER A 193 -0.23 14.06 6.43
CA SER A 193 -1.60 13.76 6.01
C SER A 193 -2.54 13.49 7.20
N GLY A 194 -2.06 13.67 8.43
CA GLY A 194 -2.83 13.42 9.66
C GLY A 194 -3.02 11.94 10.00
N VAL A 195 -2.20 11.06 9.43
CA VAL A 195 -2.29 9.61 9.64
C VAL A 195 -1.48 9.23 10.87
N ARG A 196 -2.15 8.72 11.90
CA ARG A 196 -1.48 8.17 13.10
C ARG A 196 -1.09 6.72 12.86
N VAL A 197 0.17 6.39 13.10
CA VAL A 197 0.68 5.02 12.96
C VAL A 197 0.78 4.38 14.35
N ALA A 198 -0.03 3.36 14.60
CA ALA A 198 -0.03 2.63 15.86
C ALA A 198 1.10 1.60 15.94
N ALA A 199 1.43 0.97 14.79
CA ALA A 199 2.47 -0.04 14.72
C ALA A 199 3.10 -0.16 13.34
N VAL A 200 4.34 -0.65 13.30
CA VAL A 200 5.08 -0.99 12.08
C VAL A 200 5.56 -2.44 12.17
N ILE A 201 5.21 -3.24 11.16
CA ILE A 201 5.56 -4.66 11.07
C ILE A 201 6.31 -4.88 9.76
N GLY A 202 7.56 -5.35 9.80
CA GLY A 202 8.28 -5.64 8.56
C GLY A 202 9.77 -5.93 8.75
N SER A 203 10.58 -5.65 7.72
CA SER A 203 12.03 -5.83 7.79
C SER A 203 12.69 -4.85 8.77
N ALA A 204 13.89 -5.20 9.27
CA ALA A 204 14.69 -4.29 10.11
C ALA A 204 14.88 -2.90 9.45
N SER A 205 15.07 -2.85 8.13
CA SER A 205 15.20 -1.59 7.39
C SER A 205 13.93 -0.72 7.41
N LEU A 206 12.75 -1.33 7.47
CA LEU A 206 11.49 -0.60 7.63
C LEU A 206 11.36 -0.06 9.05
N LEU A 207 11.71 -0.88 10.05
CA LEU A 207 11.65 -0.51 11.46
C LEU A 207 12.63 0.62 11.81
N GLN A 208 13.82 0.60 11.22
CA GLN A 208 14.83 1.64 11.43
C GLN A 208 14.39 2.99 10.86
N ALA A 209 13.66 2.99 9.74
CA ALA A 209 13.15 4.20 9.12
C ALA A 209 11.84 4.70 9.75
N ALA A 210 11.24 3.93 10.68
CA ALA A 210 10.05 4.35 11.40
C ALA A 210 10.42 5.40 12.48
N PRO A 211 9.65 6.48 12.65
CA PRO A 211 9.87 7.48 13.70
C PRO A 211 9.88 6.91 15.11
N ASP A 212 10.75 7.42 15.98
CA ASP A 212 10.91 7.06 17.41
C ASP A 212 9.63 7.17 18.25
N SER A 213 8.67 7.98 17.81
CA SER A 213 7.34 8.06 18.40
C SER A 213 6.47 6.81 18.18
N ILE A 214 6.82 5.91 17.25
CA ILE A 214 6.11 4.65 17.04
C ILE A 214 6.71 3.58 17.96
N GLU A 215 6.02 3.32 19.07
CA GLU A 215 6.45 2.36 20.09
C GLU A 215 6.36 0.90 19.60
N ASN A 216 5.27 0.55 18.92
CA ASN A 216 5.02 -0.82 18.50
C ASN A 216 5.73 -1.13 17.18
N ARG A 217 6.89 -1.76 17.27
CA ARG A 217 7.70 -2.15 16.12
C ARG A 217 7.98 -3.65 16.18
N PHE A 218 7.65 -4.37 15.12
CA PHE A 218 7.79 -5.83 15.09
C PHE A 218 8.47 -6.32 13.83
N THR A 219 9.31 -7.34 13.96
CA THR A 219 9.97 -7.97 12.82
C THR A 219 10.04 -9.48 12.97
N PHE A 220 10.02 -10.18 11.84
CA PHE A 220 10.24 -11.64 11.78
C PHE A 220 11.69 -11.97 11.44
N ASP A 221 12.59 -11.02 11.70
CA ASP A 221 14.04 -11.21 11.67
C ASP A 221 14.52 -11.57 13.08
N GLU A 222 14.92 -12.82 13.27
CA GLU A 222 15.27 -13.42 14.57
C GLU A 222 16.46 -12.73 15.25
N ASN A 223 17.29 -12.02 14.48
CA ASN A 223 18.48 -11.34 15.01
C ASN A 223 18.20 -9.91 15.52
N HIS A 224 16.94 -9.47 15.51
CA HIS A 224 16.56 -8.12 15.90
C HIS A 224 15.96 -8.09 17.32
N ALA A 225 16.18 -7.00 18.07
CA ALA A 225 15.66 -6.85 19.43
C ALA A 225 14.12 -6.90 19.52
N SER A 226 13.45 -6.55 18.43
CA SER A 226 11.98 -6.59 18.29
C SER A 226 11.48 -7.81 17.48
N ALA A 227 12.28 -8.88 17.47
CA ALA A 227 11.92 -10.13 16.83
C ALA A 227 10.68 -10.75 17.48
N ILE A 228 9.80 -11.28 16.63
CA ILE A 228 8.61 -12.03 17.04
C ILE A 228 8.58 -13.36 16.31
N GLY A 229 8.06 -14.39 16.97
CA GLY A 229 7.97 -15.73 16.41
C GLY A 229 6.76 -15.91 15.49
N SER A 230 5.69 -15.14 15.72
CA SER A 230 4.38 -15.42 15.15
C SER A 230 3.52 -14.15 14.95
N TRP A 231 2.51 -14.23 14.08
CA TRP A 231 1.55 -13.13 13.90
C TRP A 231 0.62 -12.99 15.10
N GLU A 232 0.37 -14.09 15.82
CA GLU A 232 -0.46 -14.17 17.02
C GLU A 232 0.13 -13.34 18.18
N GLU A 233 1.45 -13.30 18.31
CA GLU A 233 2.16 -12.44 19.28
C GLU A 233 1.89 -10.95 19.03
N ILE A 234 1.83 -10.52 17.76
CA ILE A 234 1.49 -9.13 17.40
C ILE A 234 0.08 -8.78 17.87
N CYS A 235 -0.87 -9.70 17.64
CA CYS A 235 -2.26 -9.48 18.02
C CYS A 235 -2.38 -9.24 19.53
N LYS A 236 -1.74 -10.10 20.33
CA LYS A 236 -1.70 -9.97 21.79
C LYS A 236 -1.05 -8.65 22.22
N ALA A 237 0.13 -8.33 21.69
CA ALA A 237 0.86 -7.12 22.05
C ALA A 237 0.06 -5.84 21.76
N LEU A 238 -0.66 -5.79 20.63
CA LEU A 238 -1.47 -4.63 20.25
C LEU A 238 -2.81 -4.54 20.98
N GLN A 239 -3.38 -5.67 21.41
CA GLN A 239 -4.60 -5.71 22.21
C GLN A 239 -4.34 -5.33 23.67
N ASP A 240 -3.30 -5.90 24.29
CA ASP A 240 -2.89 -5.60 25.67
C ASP A 240 -2.47 -4.13 25.83
N GLY A 241 -1.88 -3.55 24.77
CA GLY A 241 -1.54 -2.13 24.69
C GLY A 241 -2.77 -1.22 24.64
N SER A 242 -3.81 -1.60 23.88
CA SER A 242 -5.06 -0.83 23.81
C SER A 242 -5.83 -0.79 25.13
N GLU A 243 -5.83 -1.88 25.90
CA GLU A 243 -6.54 -1.96 27.18
C GLU A 243 -5.89 -1.11 28.28
N LYS A 244 -4.59 -0.81 28.15
CA LYS A 244 -3.89 0.15 29.03
C LYS A 244 -4.18 1.61 28.69
N ALA A 245 -4.45 1.93 27.42
CA ALA A 245 -4.75 3.30 26.99
C ALA A 245 -6.16 3.76 27.39
N ASP A 246 -7.11 2.83 27.50
CA ASP A 246 -8.52 3.11 27.87
C ASP A 246 -8.78 3.19 29.39
N ARG A 247 -7.76 3.00 30.24
CA ARG A 247 -7.90 3.29 31.68
C ARG A 247 -7.64 4.78 31.92
N PRO A 248 -8.65 5.59 32.30
CA PRO A 248 -8.37 6.93 32.80
C PRO A 248 -7.41 6.80 33.98
N SER A 249 -6.32 7.56 33.94
CA SER A 249 -5.38 7.72 35.04
C SER A 249 -6.15 8.05 36.32
N CYS A 250 -6.44 7.03 37.11
CA CYS A 250 -7.09 7.19 38.39
C CYS A 250 -6.00 7.66 39.37
N GLY A 251 -6.05 8.94 39.73
CA GLY A 251 -5.42 9.44 40.95
C GLY A 251 -4.38 10.53 40.76
N LYS A 252 -4.83 11.78 40.82
CA LYS A 252 -4.32 12.72 41.83
C LYS A 252 -5.52 13.42 42.47
N ASN A 253 -5.90 12.92 43.64
CA ASN A 253 -6.86 13.55 44.54
C ASN A 253 -6.24 14.89 45.02
N PRO A 254 -6.86 16.06 44.81
CA PRO A 254 -6.37 17.28 45.45
C PRO A 254 -6.60 17.15 46.95
N SER A 255 -5.50 17.29 47.69
CA SER A 255 -5.46 17.35 49.14
C SER A 255 -6.49 18.34 49.67
N ARG A 256 -7.33 17.84 50.57
CA ARG A 256 -8.28 18.60 51.38
C ARG A 256 -7.49 19.57 52.28
N PRO A 257 -7.90 20.84 52.42
CA PRO A 257 -7.35 21.69 53.47
C PRO A 257 -7.94 21.22 54.83
N GLU A 258 -7.04 20.98 55.79
CA GLU A 258 -7.38 20.82 57.21
C GLU A 258 -7.62 22.19 57.87
N PRO A 259 -8.41 22.23 58.97
CA PRO A 259 -9.15 23.41 59.44
C PRO A 259 -8.32 24.58 59.98
#